data_AF-A0A954NGE7-F1
#
_entry.id   AF-A0A954NGE7-F1
#
_cell.length_a   1.000
_cell.length_b   1.000
_cell.length_c   1.000
_cell.angle_alpha   90.00
_cell.angle_beta   90.00
_cell.angle_gamma   90.00
#
_symmetry.space_group_name_H-M   'P 1'
#
loop_
_entity.id
_entity.type
_entity.pdbx_description
1 polymer ?
#
loop_
_entity_poly.entity_id
_entity_poly.type
_entity_poly.pdbx_seq_one_letter_code
_entity_poly.pdbx_strand_id
1 'polypeptide(L)'
;MSLFEDDRYQYRETCFVLFSSAHRPSARKLAEVLRSLGDRYQVSAPETSIDGDFDALTVYCPDDRAAIDVSFVDGEEVQEQIDELLEDFHQVTLSSQDQSKLEQIRRCDARLDLFHFEERGDDEDEEDPGFDPGALLVVLERLAKLTGGVGVDPQSLTLL
;
A
#
# COMPACT_ATOMS: atom_id res chain seq x y z
N MET A 1 -2.25 15.02 7.81
CA MET A 1 -3.31 14.50 8.70
C MET A 1 -3.71 13.16 8.16
N SER A 2 -3.66 12.12 8.97
CA SER A 2 -4.00 10.76 8.52
C SER A 2 -5.51 10.56 8.47
N LEU A 3 -5.97 9.73 7.54
CA LEU A 3 -7.37 9.33 7.39
C LEU A 3 -7.93 8.60 8.62
N PHE A 4 -7.07 8.05 9.49
CA PHE A 4 -7.51 7.47 10.76
C PHE A 4 -8.20 8.47 11.70
N GLU A 5 -7.94 9.77 11.55
CA GLU A 5 -8.55 10.84 12.35
C GLU A 5 -9.79 11.45 11.68
N ASP A 6 -10.15 11.00 10.48
CA ASP A 6 -11.27 11.54 9.71
C ASP A 6 -12.50 10.64 9.82
N ASP A 7 -13.49 11.05 10.61
CA ASP A 7 -14.73 10.29 10.87
C ASP A 7 -15.54 9.98 9.61
N ARG A 8 -15.25 10.64 8.48
CA ARG A 8 -15.87 10.36 7.18
C ARG A 8 -15.35 9.07 6.55
N TYR A 9 -14.16 8.62 6.93
CA TYR A 9 -13.52 7.45 6.38
C TYR A 9 -13.53 6.30 7.39
N GLN A 10 -13.72 5.09 6.90
CA GLN A 10 -13.57 3.86 7.68
C GLN A 10 -12.41 3.05 7.13
N TYR A 11 -11.52 2.63 8.02
CA TYR A 11 -10.44 1.71 7.67
C TYR A 11 -11.01 0.37 7.22
N ARG A 12 -10.46 -0.19 6.13
CA ARG A 12 -10.85 -1.49 5.59
C ARG A 12 -9.71 -2.49 5.62
N GLU A 13 -8.55 -2.11 5.11
CA GLU A 13 -7.47 -3.05 4.80
C GLU A 13 -6.10 -2.37 4.82
N THR A 14 -5.05 -3.17 5.07
CA THR A 14 -3.66 -2.77 4.86
C THR A 14 -3.00 -3.71 3.87
N CYS A 15 -2.36 -3.14 2.85
CA CYS A 15 -1.47 -3.85 1.94
C CYS A 15 -0.06 -3.26 2.00
N PHE A 16 0.93 -4.00 1.51
CA PHE A 16 2.33 -3.58 1.54
C PHE A 16 2.96 -3.61 0.16
N VAL A 17 3.92 -2.72 -0.09
CA VAL A 17 4.92 -2.92 -1.14
C VAL A 17 6.26 -3.14 -0.47
N LEU A 18 6.80 -4.35 -0.56
CA LEU A 18 8.15 -4.68 -0.05
C LEU A 18 9.18 -4.45 -1.15
N PHE A 19 10.25 -3.71 -0.84
CA PHE A 19 11.30 -3.38 -1.79
C PHE A 19 12.63 -3.12 -1.07
N SER A 20 13.69 -2.92 -1.86
CA SER A 20 14.99 -2.52 -1.30
C SER A 20 15.02 -1.01 -1.08
N SER A 21 15.44 -0.56 0.10
CA SER A 21 15.63 0.83 0.52
C SER A 21 16.44 1.66 -0.49
N ALA A 22 17.39 1.03 -1.20
CA ALA A 22 18.15 1.64 -2.29
C ALA A 22 17.28 2.13 -3.48
N HIS A 23 16.05 1.62 -3.59
CA HIS A 23 15.04 2.00 -4.59
C HIS A 23 13.94 2.91 -4.00
N ARG A 24 14.15 3.50 -2.81
CA ARG A 24 13.20 4.47 -2.23
C ARG A 24 12.96 5.62 -3.22
N PRO A 25 11.72 5.79 -3.71
CA PRO A 25 11.43 6.86 -4.65
C PRO A 25 11.42 8.20 -3.93
N SER A 26 11.79 9.26 -4.63
CA SER A 26 11.60 10.61 -4.09
C SER A 26 10.10 10.94 -3.99
N ALA A 27 9.73 11.76 -3.01
CA ALA A 27 8.35 12.21 -2.80
C ALA A 27 7.72 12.79 -4.07
N ARG A 28 8.51 13.57 -4.82
CA ARG A 28 8.10 14.13 -6.11
C ARG A 28 7.80 13.02 -7.13
N LYS A 29 8.70 12.05 -7.27
CA LYS A 29 8.54 10.99 -8.27
C LYS A 29 7.33 10.12 -7.98
N LEU A 30 7.14 9.76 -6.71
CA LEU A 30 5.99 9.00 -6.24
C LEU A 30 4.68 9.75 -6.52
N ALA A 31 4.59 11.03 -6.16
CA ALA A 31 3.41 11.84 -6.45
C ALA A 31 3.12 12.01 -7.96
N GLU A 32 4.15 12.22 -8.78
CA GLU A 32 4.01 12.29 -10.24
C GLU A 32 3.47 10.98 -10.83
N VAL A 33 3.96 9.84 -10.35
CA VAL A 33 3.58 8.50 -10.81
C VAL A 33 2.13 8.17 -10.42
N LEU A 34 1.70 8.55 -9.22
CA LEU A 34 0.32 8.35 -8.78
C LEU A 34 -0.65 9.29 -9.50
N ARG A 35 -0.30 10.57 -9.70
CA ARG A 35 -1.11 11.50 -10.52
C ARG A 35 -1.24 11.04 -11.98
N SER A 36 -0.26 10.28 -12.49
CA SER A 36 -0.32 9.72 -13.84
C SER A 36 -1.35 8.58 -14.01
N LEU A 37 -1.97 8.10 -12.92
CA LEU A 37 -3.02 7.07 -12.98
C LEU A 37 -4.33 7.61 -13.58
N GLY A 38 -4.52 8.93 -13.62
CA GLY A 38 -5.66 9.60 -14.24
C GLY A 38 -6.38 10.55 -13.29
N ASP A 39 -7.29 11.35 -13.84
CA ASP A 39 -7.97 12.44 -13.12
C ASP A 39 -8.84 11.98 -11.93
N ARG A 40 -9.19 10.69 -11.89
CA ARG A 40 -9.94 10.09 -10.77
C ARG A 40 -9.10 9.92 -9.49
N TYR A 41 -7.77 9.95 -9.60
CA TYR A 41 -6.85 9.83 -8.47
C TYR A 41 -6.31 11.21 -8.08
N GLN A 42 -6.73 11.70 -6.91
CA GLN A 42 -6.28 12.97 -6.37
C GLN A 42 -5.22 12.73 -5.31
N VAL A 43 -3.98 13.20 -5.56
CA VAL A 43 -2.84 12.94 -4.67
C VAL A 43 -2.53 14.18 -3.85
N SER A 44 -2.54 14.04 -2.53
CA SER A 44 -2.19 15.10 -1.58
C SER A 44 -0.74 15.58 -1.76
N ALA A 45 -0.39 16.68 -1.08
CA ALA A 45 1.01 17.09 -1.03
C ALA A 45 1.80 16.04 -0.21
N PRO A 46 2.90 15.49 -0.75
CA PRO A 46 3.65 14.48 -0.01
C PRO A 46 4.37 15.10 1.18
N GLU A 47 4.34 14.39 2.28
CA GLU A 47 5.13 14.64 3.48
C GLU A 47 6.55 14.08 3.26
N THR A 48 7.54 14.80 3.78
CA THR A 48 8.95 14.43 3.62
C THR A 48 9.68 14.45 4.95
N SER A 49 10.64 13.56 5.11
CA SER A 49 11.56 13.57 6.25
C SER A 49 12.41 14.85 6.27
N ILE A 50 13.16 15.04 7.37
CA ILE A 50 14.12 16.15 7.50
C ILE A 50 15.18 16.12 6.38
N ASP A 51 15.54 14.92 5.91
CA ASP A 51 16.51 14.71 4.84
C ASP A 51 15.89 14.86 3.43
N GLY A 52 14.58 15.11 3.35
CA GLY A 52 13.85 15.35 2.10
C GLY A 52 13.33 14.09 1.40
N ASP A 53 13.44 12.93 2.05
CA ASP A 53 12.93 11.67 1.52
C ASP A 53 11.41 11.55 1.72
N PHE A 54 10.76 10.71 0.91
CA PHE A 54 9.31 10.49 1.01
C PHE A 54 8.94 9.85 2.35
N ASP A 55 8.02 10.45 3.08
CA ASP A 55 7.52 9.94 4.36
C ASP A 55 6.11 9.38 4.21
N ALA A 56 5.15 10.23 3.83
CA ALA A 56 3.75 9.82 3.65
C ALA A 56 3.01 10.66 2.60
N LEU A 57 1.92 10.14 2.07
CA LEU A 57 0.90 10.90 1.34
C LEU A 57 -0.45 10.19 1.35
N THR A 58 -1.47 10.87 0.84
CA THR A 58 -2.82 10.31 0.67
C THR A 58 -3.24 10.38 -0.79
N VAL A 59 -3.82 9.28 -1.29
CA VAL A 59 -4.47 9.21 -2.59
C VAL A 59 -5.97 9.12 -2.38
N TYR A 60 -6.72 10.10 -2.84
CA TYR A 60 -8.18 10.09 -2.82
C TYR A 60 -8.73 9.60 -4.17
N CYS A 61 -9.73 8.75 -4.11
CA CYS A 61 -10.47 8.22 -5.26
C CYS A 61 -11.97 8.46 -5.03
N PRO A 62 -12.47 9.70 -5.17
CA PRO A 62 -13.85 10.03 -4.80
C PRO A 62 -14.89 9.26 -5.61
N ASP A 63 -14.58 8.94 -6.87
CA ASP A 63 -15.44 8.12 -7.74
C ASP A 63 -15.67 6.71 -7.19
N ASP A 64 -14.67 6.17 -6.48
CA ASP A 64 -14.71 4.85 -5.83
C ASP A 64 -15.05 4.98 -4.34
N ARG A 65 -15.36 6.20 -3.85
CA ARG A 65 -15.55 6.52 -2.43
C ARG A 65 -14.41 6.01 -1.55
N ALA A 66 -13.19 6.03 -2.07
CA ALA A 66 -12.03 5.43 -1.43
C ALA A 66 -10.91 6.45 -1.19
N ALA A 67 -10.09 6.18 -0.19
CA ALA A 67 -8.85 6.90 0.05
C ALA A 67 -7.78 5.95 0.56
N ILE A 68 -6.53 6.20 0.17
CA ILE A 68 -5.39 5.33 0.45
C ILE A 68 -4.29 6.17 1.08
N ASP A 69 -4.01 5.95 2.35
CA ASP A 69 -2.83 6.53 3.01
C ASP A 69 -1.63 5.65 2.71
N VAL A 70 -0.57 6.27 2.20
CA VAL A 70 0.69 5.62 1.86
C VAL A 70 1.78 6.15 2.78
N SER A 71 2.45 5.28 3.52
CA SER A 71 3.57 5.65 4.39
C SER A 71 4.80 4.77 4.16
N PHE A 72 5.98 5.34 4.35
CA PHE A 72 7.25 4.62 4.25
C PHE A 72 7.70 4.08 5.61
N VAL A 73 8.16 2.85 5.63
CA VAL A 73 8.76 2.20 6.81
C VAL A 73 10.02 1.47 6.39
N ASP A 74 11.09 1.58 7.19
CA ASP A 74 12.33 0.82 7.04
C ASP A 74 12.88 0.36 8.39
N GLY A 75 13.94 -0.46 8.34
CA GLY A 75 14.64 -0.93 9.52
C GLY A 75 14.12 -2.27 10.07
N GLU A 76 14.29 -2.46 11.38
CA GLU A 76 14.07 -3.76 12.05
C GLU A 76 12.61 -4.23 11.92
N GLU A 77 11.65 -3.31 11.98
CA GLU A 77 10.22 -3.61 11.83
C GLU A 77 9.91 -4.31 10.49
N VAL A 78 10.57 -3.90 9.41
CA VAL A 78 10.36 -4.52 8.09
C VAL A 78 10.95 -5.93 8.04
N GLN A 79 12.09 -6.16 8.71
CA GLN A 79 12.70 -7.49 8.76
C GLN A 79 11.84 -8.46 9.56
N GLU A 80 11.33 -8.05 10.72
CA GLU A 80 10.40 -8.85 11.53
C GLU A 80 9.15 -9.22 10.73
N GLN A 81 8.55 -8.26 10.01
CA GLN A 81 7.39 -8.53 9.16
C GLN A 81 7.71 -9.53 8.03
N ILE A 82 8.88 -9.41 7.40
CA ILE A 82 9.30 -10.32 6.33
C ILE A 82 9.41 -11.75 6.86
N ASP A 83 10.00 -11.93 8.04
CA ASP A 83 10.13 -13.25 8.65
C ASP A 83 8.76 -13.88 8.94
N GLU A 84 7.83 -13.13 9.54
CA GLU A 84 6.45 -13.58 9.76
C GLU A 84 5.74 -13.96 8.45
N LEU A 85 5.87 -13.11 7.43
CA LEU A 85 5.24 -13.33 6.13
C LEU A 85 5.78 -14.61 5.47
N LEU A 86 7.09 -14.84 5.54
CA LEU A 86 7.72 -16.05 5.01
C LEU A 86 7.23 -17.29 5.75
N GLU A 87 7.05 -17.24 7.07
CA GLU A 87 6.50 -18.33 7.85
C GLU A 87 5.07 -18.68 7.43
N ASP A 88 4.22 -17.68 7.21
CA ASP A 88 2.84 -17.87 6.73
C ASP A 88 2.82 -18.50 5.33
N PHE A 89 3.66 -18.01 4.42
CA PHE A 89 3.75 -18.56 3.06
C PHE A 89 4.33 -19.98 3.02
N HIS A 90 5.14 -20.38 4.01
CA HIS A 90 5.63 -21.74 4.14
C HIS A 90 4.51 -22.75 4.45
N GLN A 91 3.35 -22.30 4.95
CA GLN A 91 2.21 -23.15 5.28
C GLN A 91 1.29 -23.44 4.08
N VAL A 92 1.47 -22.75 2.96
CA VAL A 92 0.63 -22.87 1.76
C VAL A 92 1.39 -23.45 0.57
N THR A 93 0.66 -24.03 -0.38
CA THR A 93 1.27 -24.52 -1.64
C THR A 93 1.46 -23.36 -2.59
N LEU A 94 2.71 -23.02 -2.85
CA LEU A 94 3.09 -21.88 -3.68
C LEU A 94 3.28 -22.26 -5.15
N SER A 95 2.89 -21.37 -6.05
CA SER A 95 3.27 -21.47 -7.46
C SER A 95 4.75 -21.14 -7.65
N SER A 96 5.34 -21.50 -8.79
CA SER A 96 6.72 -21.13 -9.11
C SER A 96 6.92 -19.61 -9.22
N GLN A 97 5.87 -18.87 -9.59
CA GLN A 97 5.90 -17.41 -9.64
C GLN A 97 5.97 -16.82 -8.22
N ASP A 98 5.16 -17.34 -7.31
CA ASP A 98 5.15 -16.90 -5.90
C ASP A 98 6.48 -17.21 -5.21
N GLN A 99 7.06 -18.39 -5.48
CA GLN A 99 8.41 -18.72 -5.00
C GLN A 99 9.46 -17.69 -5.42
N SER A 100 9.42 -17.23 -6.69
CA SER A 100 10.35 -16.20 -7.15
C SER A 100 10.12 -14.86 -6.45
N LYS A 101 8.88 -14.50 -6.16
CA LYS A 101 8.53 -13.27 -5.42
C LYS A 101 8.96 -13.36 -3.95
N LEU A 102 8.83 -14.51 -3.30
CA LEU A 102 9.32 -14.71 -1.93
C LEU A 102 10.84 -14.60 -1.83
N GLU A 103 11.58 -15.14 -2.81
CA GLU A 103 13.04 -14.96 -2.89
C GLU A 103 13.45 -13.49 -3.07
N GLN A 104 12.60 -12.68 -3.72
CA GLN A 104 12.78 -11.24 -3.81
C GLN A 104 12.47 -10.55 -2.48
N ILE A 105 11.35 -10.90 -1.84
CA ILE A 105 10.93 -10.38 -0.52
C ILE A 105 12.02 -10.60 0.54
N ARG A 106 12.69 -11.76 0.55
CA ARG A 106 13.82 -12.09 1.45
C ARG A 106 14.99 -11.09 1.39
N ARG A 107 15.07 -10.26 0.35
CA ARG A 107 16.15 -9.28 0.14
C ARG A 107 15.67 -7.84 0.34
N CYS A 108 14.41 -7.65 0.69
CA CYS A 108 13.84 -6.34 0.95
C CYS A 108 14.18 -5.87 2.37
N ASP A 109 14.28 -4.56 2.53
CA ASP A 109 14.63 -3.88 3.79
C ASP A 109 13.82 -2.59 3.99
N ALA A 110 12.85 -2.33 3.11
CA ALA A 110 11.89 -1.24 3.23
C ALA A 110 10.50 -1.68 2.76
N ARG A 111 9.47 -1.00 3.26
CA ARG A 111 8.09 -1.15 2.80
C ARG A 111 7.37 0.18 2.62
N LEU A 112 6.38 0.17 1.74
CA LEU A 112 5.31 1.15 1.76
C LEU A 112 4.08 0.47 2.35
N ASP A 113 3.50 1.06 3.39
CA ASP A 113 2.21 0.65 3.91
C ASP A 113 1.13 1.40 3.14
N LEU A 114 0.12 0.67 2.69
CA LEU A 114 -1.05 1.19 2.00
C LEU A 114 -2.27 0.89 2.86
N PHE A 115 -2.74 1.89 3.60
CA PHE A 115 -3.95 1.82 4.39
C PHE A 115 -5.14 2.25 3.53
N HIS A 116 -6.04 1.32 3.26
CA HIS A 116 -7.23 1.58 2.48
C HIS A 116 -8.40 1.96 3.37
N PHE A 117 -9.08 3.03 2.97
CA PHE A 117 -10.24 3.57 3.61
C PHE A 117 -11.36 3.74 2.59
N GLU A 118 -12.59 3.56 3.05
CA GLU A 118 -13.79 3.90 2.29
C GLU A 118 -14.57 5.00 3.00
N GLU A 119 -15.25 5.87 2.26
CA GLU A 119 -16.16 6.84 2.84
C GLU A 119 -17.37 6.13 3.43
N ARG A 120 -17.74 6.51 4.65
CA ARG A 120 -18.96 6.02 5.28
C ARG A 120 -20.17 6.40 4.42
N GLY A 121 -21.07 5.44 4.20
CA GLY A 121 -22.41 5.70 3.70
C GLY A 121 -23.20 6.59 4.66
N ASP A 122 -24.07 7.45 4.13
CA ASP A 122 -25.06 8.17 4.96
C ASP A 122 -26.19 7.24 5.45
N ASP A 123 -26.29 6.04 4.87
CA ASP A 123 -27.33 5.06 5.20
C ASP A 123 -26.84 4.09 6.28
N GLU A 124 -27.25 4.35 7.52
CA GLU A 124 -27.04 3.48 8.70
C GLU A 124 -27.69 2.07 8.56
N ASP A 125 -28.49 1.86 7.52
CA ASP A 125 -29.27 0.63 7.25
C ASP A 125 -28.62 -0.31 6.23
N GLU A 126 -27.50 0.06 5.57
CA GLU A 126 -26.75 -0.88 4.72
C GLU A 126 -25.84 -1.76 5.57
N GLU A 127 -26.23 -3.02 5.76
CA GLU A 127 -25.37 -4.09 6.28
C GLU A 127 -24.15 -4.25 5.36
N ASP A 128 -23.05 -3.59 5.75
CA ASP A 128 -21.72 -3.64 5.14
C ASP A 128 -21.72 -3.44 3.61
N PRO A 129 -21.72 -2.18 3.12
CA PRO A 129 -21.55 -1.92 1.70
C PRO A 129 -20.29 -2.66 1.22
N GLY A 130 -20.46 -3.52 0.22
CA GLY A 130 -19.41 -4.44 -0.21
C GLY A 130 -18.10 -3.72 -0.49
N PHE A 131 -17.00 -4.32 -0.05
CA PHE A 131 -15.64 -3.82 -0.22
C PHE A 131 -15.22 -3.77 -1.70
N ASP A 132 -14.75 -2.61 -2.17
CA ASP A 132 -14.17 -2.47 -3.52
C ASP A 132 -12.65 -2.23 -3.45
N PRO A 133 -11.82 -3.27 -3.67
CA PRO A 133 -10.37 -3.13 -3.64
C PRO A 133 -9.79 -2.51 -4.91
N GLY A 134 -10.61 -2.13 -5.91
CA GLY A 134 -10.13 -1.73 -7.23
C GLY A 134 -9.14 -0.57 -7.20
N ALA A 135 -9.45 0.51 -6.48
CA ALA A 135 -8.57 1.65 -6.33
C ALA A 135 -7.24 1.28 -5.64
N LEU A 136 -7.33 0.50 -4.57
CA LEU A 136 -6.17 0.01 -3.81
C LEU A 136 -5.24 -0.83 -4.70
N LEU A 137 -5.77 -1.82 -5.41
CA LEU A 137 -4.98 -2.72 -6.25
C LEU A 137 -4.24 -1.97 -7.36
N VAL A 138 -4.86 -0.94 -7.95
CA VAL A 138 -4.22 -0.10 -8.97
C VAL A 138 -3.06 0.71 -8.37
N VAL A 139 -3.25 1.30 -7.19
CA VAL A 139 -2.19 2.05 -6.49
C VAL A 139 -1.06 1.11 -6.07
N LEU A 140 -1.40 -0.04 -5.50
CA LEU A 140 -0.46 -1.08 -5.06
C LEU A 140 0.41 -1.58 -6.21
N GLU A 141 -0.20 -1.96 -7.34
CA GLU A 141 0.54 -2.40 -8.53
C GLU A 141 1.45 -1.28 -9.08
N ARG A 142 0.96 -0.03 -9.05
CA ARG A 142 1.73 1.11 -9.54
C ARG A 142 2.96 1.38 -8.68
N LEU A 143 2.83 1.27 -7.37
CA LEU A 143 3.92 1.48 -6.42
C LEU A 143 4.92 0.32 -6.47
N ALA A 144 4.46 -0.94 -6.56
CA ALA A 144 5.34 -2.09 -6.76
C ALA A 144 6.19 -1.96 -8.04
N LYS A 145 5.60 -1.52 -9.15
CA LYS A 145 6.33 -1.23 -10.39
C LYS A 145 7.33 -0.08 -10.25
N LEU A 146 6.99 0.95 -9.47
CA LEU A 146 7.86 2.12 -9.26
C LEU A 146 9.11 1.75 -8.46
N THR A 147 8.95 0.95 -7.41
CA THR A 147 10.04 0.53 -6.53
C THR A 147 10.80 -0.70 -7.05
N GLY A 148 10.26 -1.39 -8.06
CA GLY A 148 10.72 -2.71 -8.46
C GLY A 148 10.50 -3.76 -7.35
N GLY A 149 9.55 -3.50 -6.46
CA GLY A 149 9.21 -4.33 -5.31
C GLY A 149 8.15 -5.39 -5.61
N VAL A 150 7.61 -5.97 -4.54
CA VAL A 150 6.52 -6.94 -4.56
C VAL A 150 5.34 -6.36 -3.79
N GLY A 151 4.16 -6.36 -4.39
CA GLY A 151 2.93 -6.02 -3.69
C GLY A 151 2.47 -7.22 -2.85
N VAL A 152 2.03 -6.98 -1.62
CA VAL A 152 1.60 -8.01 -0.68
C VAL A 152 0.27 -7.62 -0.08
N ASP A 153 -0.70 -8.51 -0.19
CA ASP A 153 -1.89 -8.52 0.64
C ASP A 153 -1.70 -9.60 1.73
N PRO A 154 -1.45 -9.20 2.98
CA PRO A 154 -1.22 -10.14 4.09
C PRO A 154 -2.49 -10.90 4.50
N GLN A 155 -3.69 -10.34 4.28
CA GLN A 155 -4.95 -10.96 4.72
C GLN A 155 -5.32 -12.14 3.83
N SER A 156 -5.13 -12.00 2.51
CA SER A 156 -5.38 -13.09 1.56
C SER A 156 -4.15 -13.94 1.26
N LEU A 157 -2.97 -13.57 1.78
CA LEU A 157 -1.66 -14.13 1.42
C LEU A 157 -1.44 -14.10 -0.10
N THR A 158 -1.72 -12.94 -0.72
CA THR A 158 -1.55 -12.74 -2.17
C THR A 158 -0.32 -11.90 -2.46
N LEU A 159 0.44 -12.28 -3.48
CA LEU A 159 1.60 -11.54 -3.98
C LEU A 159 1.31 -10.97 -5.38
N LEU A 160 1.44 -9.64 -5.54
CA LEU A 160 1.17 -8.88 -6.77
C LEU A 160 2.45 -8.48 -7.50
#